data_AF-J3DQQ7-F1
#
_entry.id   AF-J3DQQ7-F1
#
_cell.length_a   1.000
_cell.length_b   1.000
_cell.length_c   1.000
_cell.angle_alpha   90.00
_cell.angle_beta   90.00
_cell.angle_gamma   90.00
#
_symmetry.space_group_name_H-M   'P 1'
#
loop_
_entity.id
_entity.type
_entity.pdbx_description
1 polymer ?
#
loop_
_entity_poly.entity_id
_entity_poly.type
_entity_poly.pdbx_seq_one_letter_code
_entity_poly.pdbx_strand_id
1 'polypeptide(L)'
;MIKRNLLVMGLAIMLSACGFQLRGTGTNELSIKEMDVSARNAYGQTVVQLRQVLERSGVNVHAGAPYRLVLTDEQENQRAASYGGGSRTAEDELTT
;
A
#
# COMPACT_ATOMS: atom_id res chain seq x y z
N MET A 1 17.92 -28.75 36.20
CA MET A 1 16.92 -28.30 35.19
C MET A 1 16.78 -26.78 35.13
N ILE A 2 17.00 -26.05 36.23
CA ILE A 2 16.84 -24.59 36.29
C ILE A 2 17.81 -23.81 35.36
N LYS A 3 19.07 -24.27 35.23
CA LYS A 3 20.09 -23.61 34.39
C LYS A 3 19.77 -23.65 32.89
N ARG A 4 19.13 -24.73 32.42
CA ARG A 4 18.73 -24.91 31.01
C ARG A 4 17.52 -24.03 30.67
N ASN A 5 16.56 -23.90 31.59
CA ASN A 5 15.42 -23.01 31.41
C ASN A 5 15.81 -21.53 31.45
N LEU A 6 16.80 -21.16 32.28
CA LEU A 6 17.29 -19.78 32.36
C LEU A 6 17.91 -19.32 31.02
N LEU A 7 18.66 -20.20 30.37
CA LEU A 7 19.28 -19.94 29.07
C LEU A 7 18.22 -19.79 27.96
N VAL A 8 17.18 -20.63 27.98
CA VAL A 8 16.07 -20.56 26.99
C VAL A 8 15.26 -19.27 27.15
N MET A 9 14.97 -18.85 28.39
CA MET A 9 14.28 -17.57 28.63
C MET A 9 15.13 -16.36 28.22
N GLY A 10 16.42 -16.36 28.52
CA GLY A 10 17.33 -15.29 28.10
C GLY A 10 17.43 -15.16 26.58
N LEU A 11 17.49 -16.30 25.87
CA LEU A 11 17.50 -16.32 24.40
C LEU A 11 16.18 -15.80 23.82
N ALA A 12 15.04 -16.19 24.39
CA ALA A 12 13.72 -15.72 23.93
C ALA A 12 13.55 -14.20 24.10
N ILE A 13 14.09 -13.61 25.17
CA ILE A 13 14.07 -12.16 25.41
C ILE A 13 15.00 -11.43 24.43
N MET A 14 16.17 -11.99 24.11
CA MET A 14 17.04 -11.41 23.08
C MET A 14 16.44 -11.49 21.67
N LEU A 15 15.71 -12.56 21.36
CA LEU A 15 15.01 -12.72 20.07
C LEU A 15 13.80 -11.77 19.93
N SER A 16 13.09 -11.47 21.02
CA SER A 16 11.98 -10.50 21.01
C SER A 16 12.45 -9.04 21.04
N ALA A 17 13.71 -8.78 21.42
CA ALA A 17 14.30 -7.44 21.41
C ALA A 17 14.47 -6.84 20.00
N CYS A 18 14.32 -7.64 18.93
CA CYS A 18 14.32 -7.14 17.56
C CYS A 18 13.12 -6.24 17.21
N GLY A 19 12.17 -6.01 18.16
CA GLY A 19 11.16 -4.95 18.05
C GLY A 19 10.12 -5.14 16.94
N PHE A 20 10.17 -6.28 16.22
CA PHE A 20 9.16 -6.66 15.25
C PHE A 20 7.84 -6.92 15.97
N GLN A 21 6.98 -5.92 15.96
CA GLN A 21 5.59 -6.04 16.39
C GLN A 21 4.75 -6.53 15.20
N LEU A 22 3.73 -7.33 15.50
CA LEU A 22 2.74 -7.70 14.51
C LEU A 22 2.07 -6.41 14.00
N ARG A 23 2.21 -6.11 12.70
CA ARG A 23 1.50 -5.00 12.06
C ARG A 23 0.00 -5.22 12.28
N GLY A 24 -0.65 -4.33 13.01
CA GLY A 24 -2.09 -4.40 13.31
C GLY A 24 -2.49 -4.70 14.76
N THR A 25 -1.56 -4.79 15.72
CA THR A 25 -1.90 -4.86 17.17
C THR A 25 -2.22 -3.51 17.79
N GLY A 26 -1.90 -2.41 17.11
CA GLY A 26 -2.51 -1.10 17.32
C GLY A 26 -3.59 -0.89 16.27
N THR A 27 -4.71 -0.30 16.67
CA THR A 27 -5.87 0.03 15.82
C THR A 27 -5.43 0.66 14.50
N ASN A 28 -5.21 -0.15 13.46
CA ASN A 28 -4.94 0.31 12.10
C ASN A 28 -6.27 0.68 11.44
N GLU A 29 -7.12 1.33 12.21
CA GLU A 29 -8.36 1.90 11.73
C GLU A 29 -8.00 3.21 11.06
N LEU A 30 -8.33 3.35 9.78
CA LEU A 30 -8.33 4.67 9.17
C LEU A 30 -9.21 5.58 10.04
N SER A 31 -8.67 6.75 10.38
CA SER A 31 -9.43 7.78 11.10
C SER A 31 -10.64 8.25 10.29
N ILE A 32 -10.61 8.06 8.97
CA ILE A 32 -11.70 8.39 8.06
C ILE A 32 -12.57 7.14 7.87
N LYS A 33 -13.84 7.24 8.30
CA LYS A 33 -14.81 6.14 8.21
C LYS A 33 -15.69 6.18 6.97
N GLU A 34 -15.78 7.35 6.32
CA GLU A 34 -16.58 7.55 5.12
C GLU A 34 -15.90 8.54 4.17
N MET A 35 -15.97 8.26 2.87
CA MET A 35 -15.32 9.08 1.84
C MET A 35 -16.01 8.93 0.50
N ASP A 36 -16.09 10.01 -0.27
CA ASP A 36 -16.51 10.02 -1.66
C ASP A 36 -15.24 9.95 -2.53
N VAL A 37 -15.22 9.07 -3.53
CA VAL A 37 -14.08 8.90 -4.42
C VAL A 37 -14.56 9.12 -5.84
N SER A 38 -13.97 10.12 -6.49
CA SER A 38 -14.26 10.50 -7.86
C SER A 38 -12.96 10.62 -8.65
N ALA A 39 -13.05 10.43 -9.96
CA ALA A 39 -11.91 10.54 -10.86
C ALA A 39 -12.36 11.15 -12.18
N ARG A 40 -11.44 11.83 -12.87
CA ARG A 40 -11.65 12.26 -14.26
C ARG A 40 -12.02 11.05 -15.13
N ASN A 41 -11.31 9.94 -14.96
CA ASN A 41 -11.67 8.65 -15.54
C ASN A 41 -12.48 7.82 -14.53
N ALA A 42 -13.80 8.04 -14.50
CA ALA A 42 -14.70 7.44 -13.50
C ALA A 42 -14.74 5.90 -13.51
N TYR A 43 -14.30 5.26 -14.60
CA TYR A 43 -14.25 3.81 -14.75
C TYR A 43 -12.83 3.27 -14.93
N GLY A 44 -11.80 4.10 -14.67
CA GLY A 44 -10.41 3.68 -14.74
C GLY A 44 -10.07 2.59 -13.71
N GLN A 45 -9.10 1.75 -14.02
CA GLN A 45 -8.70 0.67 -13.09
C GLN A 45 -8.23 1.23 -11.75
N THR A 46 -7.49 2.35 -11.76
CA THR A 46 -6.97 3.02 -10.57
C THR A 46 -8.08 3.44 -9.61
N VAL A 47 -9.16 4.06 -10.09
CA VAL A 47 -10.28 4.46 -9.24
C VAL A 47 -11.06 3.25 -8.71
N VAL A 48 -11.25 2.21 -9.52
CA VAL A 48 -11.93 0.97 -9.10
C VAL A 48 -11.14 0.26 -8.00
N GLN A 49 -9.83 0.09 -8.20
CA GLN A 49 -8.95 -0.56 -7.22
C GLN A 49 -8.85 0.25 -5.92
N LEU A 50 -8.74 1.58 -6.02
CA LEU A 50 -8.70 2.46 -4.86
C LEU A 50 -9.96 2.34 -4.01
N ARG A 51 -11.15 2.36 -4.64
CA ARG A 51 -12.42 2.14 -3.92
C ARG A 51 -12.43 0.78 -3.21
N GLN A 52 -11.98 -0.26 -3.89
CA GLN A 52 -11.94 -1.62 -3.34
C GLN A 52 -10.99 -1.75 -2.14
N VAL A 53 -9.82 -1.11 -2.19
CA VAL A 53 -8.86 -1.10 -1.07
C VAL A 53 -9.40 -0.31 0.11
N LEU A 54 -10.05 0.83 -0.12
CA LEU A 54 -10.68 1.64 0.92
C LEU A 54 -11.81 0.87 1.61
N GLU A 55 -12.68 0.22 0.85
CA GLU A 55 -13.77 -0.63 1.36
C GLU A 55 -13.22 -1.80 2.18
N ARG A 56 -12.18 -2.49 1.69
CA ARG A 56 -11.49 -3.57 2.44
C ARG A 56 -10.84 -3.09 3.73
N SER A 57 -10.45 -1.82 3.77
CA SER A 57 -9.86 -1.17 4.95
C SER A 57 -10.92 -0.62 5.91
N GLY A 58 -12.21 -0.85 5.65
CA GLY A 58 -13.33 -0.47 6.50
C GLY A 58 -13.85 0.95 6.29
N VAL A 59 -13.53 1.60 5.16
CA VAL A 59 -14.08 2.90 4.79
C VAL A 59 -15.36 2.73 3.98
N ASN A 60 -16.44 3.39 4.38
CA ASN A 60 -17.69 3.41 3.62
C ASN A 60 -17.59 4.41 2.45
N VAL A 61 -17.46 3.90 1.22
CA VAL A 61 -17.28 4.73 0.03
C VAL A 61 -18.60 5.03 -0.67
N HIS A 62 -19.13 6.25 -0.52
CA HIS A 62 -20.42 6.64 -1.09
C HIS A 62 -20.46 8.11 -1.51
N ALA A 63 -21.35 8.42 -2.45
CA ALA A 63 -21.58 9.79 -2.90
C ALA A 63 -22.24 10.62 -1.77
N GLY A 64 -21.70 11.82 -1.53
CA GLY A 64 -22.22 12.70 -0.48
C GLY A 64 -21.57 12.55 0.90
N ALA A 65 -20.53 11.70 1.01
CA ALA A 65 -19.69 11.65 2.20
C ALA A 65 -19.04 13.02 2.49
N PRO A 66 -18.68 13.31 3.77
CA PRO A 66 -18.15 14.61 4.18
C PRO A 66 -16.80 14.96 3.53
N TYR A 67 -16.00 13.95 3.17
CA TYR A 67 -14.72 14.12 2.50
C TYR A 67 -14.75 13.52 1.11
N ARG A 68 -14.17 14.23 0.14
CA ARG A 68 -14.08 13.77 -1.25
C ARG A 68 -12.63 13.73 -1.71
N LEU A 69 -12.20 12.56 -2.20
CA LEU A 69 -10.96 12.37 -2.92
C LEU A 69 -11.25 12.45 -4.43
N VAL A 70 -10.53 13.33 -5.13
CA VAL A 70 -10.71 13.57 -6.57
C VAL A 70 -9.39 13.26 -7.30
N LEU A 71 -9.39 12.22 -8.13
CA LEU A 71 -8.27 11.93 -9.04
C LEU A 71 -8.43 12.80 -10.29
N THR A 72 -7.67 13.89 -10.35
CA THR A 72 -7.85 14.94 -11.37
C THR A 72 -7.18 14.62 -12.70
N ASP A 73 -6.03 13.94 -12.63
CA ASP A 73 -5.20 13.58 -13.78
C ASP A 73 -4.41 12.31 -13.45
N GLU A 74 -4.39 11.37 -14.39
CA GLU A 74 -3.63 10.12 -14.33
C GLU A 74 -2.79 10.08 -15.59
N GLN A 75 -1.47 9.98 -15.44
CA GLN A 75 -0.52 10.04 -16.55
C GLN A 75 0.32 8.77 -16.56
N GLU A 76 0.41 8.15 -17.73
CA GLU A 76 1.33 7.04 -17.97
C GLU A 76 2.36 7.50 -19.00
N ASN A 77 3.63 7.43 -18.64
CA ASN A 77 4.73 7.81 -19.51
C ASN A 77 5.62 6.60 -19.77
N GLN A 78 5.97 6.39 -21.03
CA GLN A 78 6.86 5.32 -21.48
C GLN A 78 8.03 5.93 -22.23
N ARG A 79 9.24 5.53 -21.84
CA ARG A 79 10.47 5.93 -22.55
C ARG A 79 11.44 4.77 -22.63
N ALA A 80 12.30 4.78 -23.63
CA ALA A 80 13.41 3.84 -23.72
C ALA A 80 14.37 4.05 -22.54
N ALA A 81 14.52 3.02 -21.71
CA ALA A 81 15.48 2.98 -20.62
C ALA A 81 16.89 2.70 -21.15
N SER A 82 16.99 1.83 -22.17
CA SER A 82 18.26 1.43 -22.77
C SER A 82 18.13 1.10 -24.26
N TYR A 83 19.24 1.18 -24.99
CA TYR A 83 19.33 0.88 -26.42
C TYR A 83 20.36 -0.21 -26.68
N GLY A 84 20.00 -1.20 -27.51
CA GLY A 84 20.89 -2.28 -27.92
C GLY A 84 21.83 -1.91 -29.08
N GLY A 85 22.69 -2.84 -29.48
CA GLY A 85 23.73 -2.65 -30.51
C GLY A 85 23.24 -2.27 -31.92
N GLY A 86 21.93 -2.30 -32.18
CA GLY A 86 21.30 -1.81 -33.41
C GLY A 86 20.52 -0.50 -33.25
N SER A 87 20.76 0.26 -32.17
CA SER A 87 20.01 1.48 -31.81
C SER A 87 18.49 1.26 -31.65
N ARG A 88 18.08 0.01 -31.40
CA ARG A 88 16.71 -0.34 -31.03
C ARG A 88 16.56 -0.26 -29.52
N THR A 89 15.40 0.16 -29.04
CA THR A 89 15.04 0.09 -27.63
C THR A 89 15.20 -1.36 -27.15
N ALA A 90 15.94 -1.55 -26.07
CA ALA A 90 16.15 -2.84 -25.43
C ALA A 90 15.23 -3.00 -24.22
N GLU A 91 15.06 -1.92 -23.44
CA GLU A 91 14.21 -1.90 -22.26
C GLU A 91 13.42 -0.59 -22.23
N ASP A 92 12.19 -0.66 -21.72
CA ASP A 92 11.32 0.49 -21.49
C ASP A 92 11.18 0.78 -20.00
N GLU A 93 11.19 2.05 -19.66
CA GLU A 93 10.83 2.58 -18.35
C GLU A 93 9.38 3.08 -18.41
N LEU A 94 8.55 2.58 -17.49
CA LEU A 94 7.17 3.01 -17.30
C LEU A 94 7.07 3.84 -16.02
N THR A 95 6.45 5.01 -16.10
CA THR A 95 6.12 5.86 -14.95
C THR A 95 4.62 6.11 -14.96
N THR A 96 3.96 5.84 -13.83
CA THR A 96 2.52 5.99 -13.60
C THR A 96 2.29 6.90 -12.39
#